data_AF-A0A4Q2WZ08-F1
#
_entry.id   AF-A0A4Q2WZ08-F1
#
_cell.length_a   1.000
_cell.length_b   1.000
_cell.length_c   1.000
_cell.angle_alpha   90.00
_cell.angle_beta   90.00
_cell.angle_gamma   90.00
#
_symmetry.space_group_name_H-M   'P 1'
#
loop_
_entity.id
_entity.type
_entity.pdbx_description
1 polymer ?
#
loop_
_entity_poly.entity_id
_entity_poly.type
_entity_poly.pdbx_seq_one_letter_code
_entity_poly.pdbx_strand_id
1 'polypeptide(L)'
;MKGVLRNALISVGIACLAYFGLSAIGSNYIFDFLKANLVNIQIGLLAINTATLGVVLTKLRDLVDSGVPMAAFARARSEMLLSIKEQVALIVAALTLLSLNEAKAIRLNVPTDLLQILLIACFAYSLLILYDTAKSVFVVLGESPES
;
A
#
# COMPACT_ATOMS: atom_id res chain seq x y z
N MET A 1 -2.40 -2.62 14.86
CA MET A 1 -1.51 -3.79 14.70
C MET A 1 -2.16 -4.97 13.98
N LYS A 2 -3.35 -5.46 14.39
CA LYS A 2 -4.01 -6.58 13.68
C LYS A 2 -4.25 -6.31 12.19
N GLY A 3 -4.63 -5.09 11.81
CA GLY A 3 -4.84 -4.69 10.41
C GLY A 3 -3.55 -4.71 9.58
N VAL A 4 -2.49 -4.07 10.08
CA VAL A 4 -1.16 -4.02 9.45
C VAL A 4 -0.63 -5.43 9.14
N LEU A 5 -0.65 -6.32 10.14
CA LEU A 5 -0.17 -7.69 9.97
C LEU A 5 -1.01 -8.47 8.95
N ARG A 6 -2.34 -8.29 8.99
CA ARG A 6 -3.24 -8.91 8.01
C ARG A 6 -2.91 -8.44 6.60
N ASN A 7 -2.75 -7.13 6.38
CA ASN A 7 -2.45 -6.58 5.06
C ASN A 7 -1.06 -7.05 4.57
N ALA A 8 -0.07 -7.16 5.46
CA ALA A 8 1.23 -7.75 5.15
C ALA A 8 1.13 -9.22 4.71
N LEU A 9 0.35 -10.03 5.43
CA LEU A 9 0.17 -11.44 5.10
C LEU A 9 -0.59 -11.63 3.77
N ILE A 10 -1.64 -10.83 3.55
CA ILE A 10 -2.39 -10.85 2.29
C ILE A 10 -1.48 -10.42 1.13
N SER A 11 -0.69 -9.35 1.28
CA SER A 11 0.17 -8.88 0.20
C SER A 11 1.27 -9.87 -0.15
N VAL A 12 1.86 -10.55 0.84
CA VAL A 12 2.81 -11.64 0.61
C VAL A 12 2.13 -12.83 -0.05
N GLY A 13 0.91 -13.18 0.37
CA GLY A 13 0.13 -14.25 -0.27
C GLY A 13 -0.15 -13.96 -1.75
N ILE A 14 -0.60 -12.74 -2.07
CA ILE A 14 -0.80 -12.26 -3.45
C ILE A 14 0.51 -12.33 -4.23
N ALA A 15 1.62 -11.89 -3.62
CA ALA A 15 2.93 -11.90 -4.26
C ALA A 15 3.43 -13.30 -4.58
N CYS A 16 3.29 -14.25 -3.66
CA CYS A 16 3.63 -15.65 -3.92
C CYS A 16 2.79 -16.23 -5.07
N LEU A 17 1.47 -16.01 -5.05
CA LEU A 17 0.58 -16.49 -6.13
C LEU A 17 0.96 -15.89 -7.49
N ALA A 18 1.21 -14.58 -7.53
CA ALA A 18 1.64 -13.91 -8.75
C ALA A 18 3.01 -14.42 -9.22
N TYR A 19 3.98 -14.56 -8.33
CA TYR A 19 5.31 -15.07 -8.65
C TYR A 19 5.25 -16.49 -9.22
N PHE A 20 4.57 -17.43 -8.56
CA PHE A 20 4.46 -18.81 -9.06
C PHE A 20 3.66 -18.88 -10.36
N GLY A 21 2.61 -18.08 -10.51
CA GLY A 21 1.85 -17.99 -11.76
C GLY A 21 2.69 -17.49 -12.94
N LEU A 22 3.50 -16.45 -12.72
CA LEU A 22 4.42 -15.92 -13.71
C LEU A 22 5.56 -16.89 -14.05
N SER A 23 6.12 -17.54 -13.02
CA SER A 23 7.16 -18.55 -13.19
C SER A 23 6.65 -19.75 -14.00
N ALA A 24 5.39 -20.17 -13.81
CA ALA A 24 4.79 -21.27 -14.56
C ALA A 24 4.67 -20.98 -16.07
N ILE A 25 4.51 -19.71 -16.44
CA ILE A 25 4.44 -19.25 -17.83
C ILE A 25 5.79 -18.69 -18.35
N GLY A 26 6.85 -18.75 -17.55
CA GLY A 26 8.18 -18.25 -17.90
C GLY A 26 8.25 -16.73 -18.11
N SER A 27 7.39 -15.94 -17.47
CA SER A 27 7.30 -14.49 -17.66
C SER A 27 7.99 -13.71 -16.54
N ASN A 28 8.87 -12.78 -16.89
CA ASN A 28 9.48 -11.82 -15.96
C ASN A 28 8.80 -10.44 -16.00
N TYR A 29 7.69 -10.30 -16.72
CA TYR A 29 7.10 -9.00 -17.04
C TYR A 29 6.84 -8.12 -15.80
N ILE A 30 6.18 -8.66 -14.77
CA ILE A 30 5.87 -7.88 -13.56
C ILE A 30 7.16 -7.50 -12.83
N PHE A 31 8.15 -8.38 -12.76
CA PHE A 31 9.40 -8.07 -12.09
C PHE A 31 10.16 -6.94 -12.79
N ASP A 32 10.31 -7.00 -14.11
CA ASP A 32 10.97 -5.95 -14.89
C ASP A 32 10.21 -4.62 -14.81
N PHE A 33 8.88 -4.67 -14.89
CA PHE A 33 8.02 -3.50 -14.75
C PHE A 33 8.15 -2.84 -13.37
N LEU A 34 8.08 -3.62 -12.29
CA LEU A 34 8.20 -3.12 -10.92
C LEU A 34 9.62 -2.62 -10.64
N LYS A 35 10.66 -3.31 -11.14
CA LYS A 35 12.04 -2.85 -10.98
C LYS A 35 12.25 -1.45 -11.56
N ALA A 36 11.63 -1.16 -12.71
CA ALA A 36 11.75 0.14 -13.36
C ALA A 36 10.82 1.22 -12.76
N ASN A 37 9.66 0.85 -12.22
CA ASN A 37 8.59 1.82 -11.95
C ASN A 37 8.03 1.82 -10.52
N LEU A 38 8.37 0.85 -9.67
CA LEU A 38 7.70 0.65 -8.37
C LEU A 38 7.69 1.91 -7.50
N VAL A 39 8.82 2.63 -7.43
CA VAL A 39 8.92 3.85 -6.62
C VAL A 39 7.98 4.94 -7.15
N ASN A 40 7.96 5.16 -8.47
CA ASN A 40 7.07 6.14 -9.11
C ASN A 40 5.60 5.79 -8.86
N ILE A 41 5.25 4.51 -8.99
CA ILE A 41 3.89 4.01 -8.72
C ILE A 41 3.53 4.26 -7.25
N GLN A 42 4.40 3.91 -6.30
CA GLN A 42 4.10 4.08 -4.87
C GLN A 42 3.99 5.54 -4.45
N ILE A 43 4.78 6.45 -5.04
CA ILE A 43 4.63 7.90 -4.85
C ILE A 43 3.28 8.37 -5.41
N GLY A 44 2.89 7.89 -6.60
CA GLY A 44 1.57 8.17 -7.16
C GLY A 44 0.43 7.69 -6.26
N LEU A 45 0.52 6.46 -5.75
CA LEU A 45 -0.45 5.89 -4.80
C LEU A 45 -0.51 6.68 -3.49
N LEU A 46 0.65 7.16 -2.98
CA LEU A 46 0.69 8.04 -1.81
C LEU A 46 -0.04 9.36 -2.06
N ALA A 47 0.15 9.97 -3.23
CA ALA A 47 -0.53 11.21 -3.60
C ALA A 47 -2.05 11.01 -3.67
N ILE A 48 -2.51 9.94 -4.31
CA ILE A 48 -3.93 9.59 -4.37
C ILE A 48 -4.48 9.35 -2.96
N ASN A 49 -3.83 8.50 -2.16
CA ASN A 49 -4.24 8.22 -0.78
C ASN A 49 -4.35 9.52 0.04
N THR A 50 -3.37 10.42 -0.07
CA THR A 50 -3.36 11.71 0.65
C THR A 50 -4.52 12.61 0.20
N ALA A 51 -4.79 12.70 -1.10
CA ALA A 51 -5.91 13.47 -1.63
C ALA A 51 -7.26 12.93 -1.13
N THR A 52 -7.43 11.61 -1.18
CA THR A 52 -8.64 10.93 -0.70
C THR A 52 -8.85 11.10 0.80
N LEU A 53 -7.79 10.98 1.60
CA LEU A 53 -7.83 11.27 3.04
C LEU A 53 -8.18 12.74 3.31
N GLY A 54 -7.72 13.66 2.47
CA GLY A 54 -8.10 15.07 2.53
C GLY A 54 -9.61 15.27 2.39
N VAL A 55 -10.24 14.60 1.43
CA VAL A 55 -11.71 14.62 1.24
C VAL A 55 -12.45 14.05 2.44
N VAL A 56 -11.97 12.93 2.99
CA VAL A 56 -12.60 12.35 4.19
C VAL A 56 -12.45 13.30 5.38
N LEU A 57 -11.28 13.92 5.58
CA LEU A 57 -11.05 14.86 6.67
C LEU A 57 -11.94 16.10 6.60
N THR A 58 -12.21 16.63 5.41
CA THR A 58 -13.16 17.75 5.27
C THR A 58 -14.57 17.34 5.65
N LYS A 59 -15.02 16.14 5.26
CA LYS A 59 -16.33 15.62 5.69
C LYS A 59 -16.41 15.35 7.20
N LEU A 60 -15.35 14.85 7.80
CA LEU A 60 -15.29 14.74 9.26
C LEU A 60 -15.34 16.11 9.94
N ARG A 61 -14.73 17.15 9.33
CA ARG A 61 -14.79 18.53 9.83
C ARG A 61 -16.23 19.07 9.79
N ASP A 62 -16.94 18.88 8.68
CA ASP A 62 -18.34 19.29 8.53
C ASP A 62 -19.24 18.69 9.64
N LEU A 63 -19.01 17.42 9.99
CA LEU A 63 -19.74 16.74 11.07
C LEU A 63 -19.41 17.30 12.46
N VAL A 64 -18.14 17.68 12.69
CA VAL A 64 -17.74 18.32 13.95
C VAL A 64 -18.37 19.70 14.08
N ASP A 65 -18.40 20.47 13.00
CA ASP A 65 -19.02 21.79 12.97
C ASP A 65 -20.56 21.68 13.15
N SER A 66 -21.15 20.52 12.80
CA SER A 66 -22.56 20.17 13.07
C SER A 66 -22.82 19.73 14.53
N GLY A 67 -21.80 19.72 15.40
CA GLY A 67 -21.93 19.45 16.83
C GLY A 67 -21.46 18.05 17.27
N VAL A 68 -20.96 17.20 16.37
CA VAL A 68 -20.38 15.90 16.77
C VAL A 68 -19.02 16.13 17.45
N PRO A 69 -18.75 15.55 18.63
CA PRO A 69 -17.44 15.72 19.27
C PRO A 69 -16.29 15.16 18.42
N MET A 70 -15.22 15.94 18.24
CA MET A 70 -14.01 15.50 17.51
C MET A 70 -13.42 14.18 18.07
N ALA A 71 -13.61 13.92 19.38
CA ALA A 71 -13.19 12.69 20.02
C ALA A 71 -13.83 11.43 19.41
N ALA A 72 -15.04 11.54 18.82
CA ALA A 72 -15.71 10.45 18.13
C ALA A 72 -14.91 9.96 16.91
N PHE A 73 -14.07 10.82 16.31
CA PHE A 73 -13.26 10.51 15.13
C PHE A 73 -11.79 10.22 15.44
N ALA A 74 -11.41 10.11 16.72
CA ALA A 74 -10.01 9.89 17.12
C ALA A 74 -9.42 8.62 16.48
N ARG A 75 -10.23 7.53 16.43
CA ARG A 75 -9.81 6.28 15.81
C ARG A 75 -9.64 6.42 14.30
N ALA A 76 -10.59 7.05 13.61
CA ALA A 76 -10.52 7.29 12.17
C ALA A 76 -9.24 8.07 11.83
N ARG A 77 -8.98 9.19 12.52
CA ARG A 77 -7.77 10.00 12.32
C ARG A 77 -6.48 9.21 12.56
N SER A 78 -6.45 8.35 13.58
CA SER A 78 -5.29 7.50 13.86
C SER A 78 -5.02 6.49 12.73
N GLU A 79 -6.06 5.84 12.20
CA GLU A 79 -5.92 4.89 11.09
C GLU A 79 -5.54 5.62 9.78
N MET A 80 -6.09 6.82 9.54
CA MET A 80 -5.70 7.66 8.41
C MET A 80 -4.22 8.08 8.46
N LEU A 81 -3.70 8.42 9.64
CA LEU A 81 -2.27 8.70 9.82
C LEU A 81 -1.42 7.43 9.70
N LEU A 82 -1.94 6.28 10.13
CA LEU A 82 -1.26 5.00 9.99
C LEU A 82 -1.08 4.64 8.51
N SER A 83 -2.10 4.80 7.68
CA SER A 83 -2.02 4.46 6.26
C SER A 83 -0.96 5.28 5.51
N ILE A 84 -0.80 6.57 5.85
CA ILE A 84 0.28 7.41 5.32
C ILE A 84 1.65 6.86 5.74
N LYS A 85 1.81 6.50 7.02
CA LYS A 85 3.07 5.94 7.54
C LYS A 85 3.41 4.61 6.89
N GLU A 86 2.42 3.73 6.69
CA GLU A 86 2.61 2.45 5.99
C GLU A 86 3.05 2.67 4.54
N GLN A 87 2.41 3.59 3.81
CA GLN A 87 2.78 3.88 2.43
C GLN A 87 4.21 4.45 2.32
N VAL A 88 4.61 5.35 3.22
CA VAL A 88 5.98 5.88 3.30
C VAL A 88 6.98 4.76 3.65
N ALA A 89 6.64 3.87 4.58
CA ALA A 89 7.47 2.73 4.93
C ALA A 89 7.66 1.78 3.75
N LEU A 90 6.61 1.54 2.95
CA LEU A 90 6.68 0.73 1.72
C LEU A 90 7.58 1.37 0.65
N ILE A 91 7.56 2.70 0.51
CA ILE A 91 8.48 3.43 -0.39
C ILE A 91 9.93 3.24 0.04
N VAL A 92 10.22 3.42 1.31
CA VAL A 92 11.57 3.21 1.85
C VAL A 92 12.00 1.75 1.69
N ALA A 93 11.09 0.79 1.91
CA ALA A 93 11.37 -0.63 1.71
C ALA A 93 11.67 -0.94 0.23
N ALA A 94 10.85 -0.44 -0.71
CA ALA A 94 11.07 -0.61 -2.15
C ALA A 94 12.41 -0.02 -2.59
N LEU A 95 12.74 1.19 -2.17
CA LEU A 95 14.04 1.83 -2.44
C LEU A 95 15.20 0.99 -1.93
N THR A 96 15.08 0.47 -0.71
CA THR A 96 16.10 -0.39 -0.11
C THR A 96 16.27 -1.69 -0.91
N LEU A 97 15.16 -2.38 -1.21
CA LEU A 97 15.18 -3.63 -1.98
C LEU A 97 15.78 -3.45 -3.38
N LEU A 98 15.40 -2.38 -4.09
CA LEU A 98 15.94 -2.07 -5.42
C LEU A 98 17.42 -1.69 -5.37
N SER A 99 17.84 -0.94 -4.35
CA SER A 99 19.25 -0.59 -4.14
C SER A 99 20.11 -1.83 -3.84
N LEU A 100 19.59 -2.75 -3.02
CA LEU A 100 20.26 -4.02 -2.73
C LEU A 100 20.37 -4.90 -3.98
N ASN A 101 19.39 -4.87 -4.87
CA ASN A 101 19.44 -5.61 -6.13
C ASN A 101 20.58 -5.14 -7.06
N GLU A 102 20.90 -3.84 -7.06
CA GLU A 102 21.95 -3.26 -7.92
C GLU A 102 23.31 -3.16 -7.21
N ALA A 103 23.39 -3.53 -5.93
CA ALA A 103 24.58 -3.38 -5.11
C ALA A 103 25.72 -4.30 -5.60
N LYS A 104 26.72 -3.72 -6.28
CA LYS A 104 27.93 -4.45 -6.72
C LYS A 104 28.95 -4.68 -5.60
N ALA A 105 28.94 -3.82 -4.58
CA ALA A 105 29.92 -3.82 -3.49
C ALA A 105 29.65 -4.89 -2.42
N ILE A 106 28.39 -5.29 -2.24
CA ILE A 106 27.97 -6.29 -1.26
C ILE A 106 27.41 -7.47 -2.05
N ARG A 107 28.16 -8.58 -2.13
CA ARG A 107 27.65 -9.83 -2.70
C ARG A 107 26.70 -10.48 -1.69
N LEU A 108 25.49 -9.92 -1.58
CA LEU A 108 24.39 -10.53 -0.86
C LEU A 108 23.87 -11.71 -1.71
N ASN A 109 24.00 -12.92 -1.19
CA ASN A 109 23.43 -14.12 -1.81
C ASN A 109 21.92 -14.22 -1.54
N VAL A 110 21.20 -13.12 -1.77
CA VAL A 110 19.74 -13.07 -1.65
C VAL A 110 19.16 -13.74 -2.89
N PRO A 111 18.30 -14.77 -2.74
CA PRO A 111 17.64 -15.40 -3.88
C PRO A 111 16.88 -14.36 -4.70
N THR A 112 17.10 -14.35 -6.01
CA THR A 112 16.38 -13.45 -6.93
C THR A 112 14.87 -13.57 -6.78
N ASP A 113 14.39 -14.79 -6.56
CA ASP A 113 12.98 -15.11 -6.36
C ASP A 113 12.39 -14.40 -5.13
N LEU A 114 13.13 -14.39 -4.03
CA LEU A 114 12.73 -13.72 -2.80
C LEU A 114 12.59 -12.21 -3.05
N LEU A 115 13.54 -11.62 -3.77
CA LEU A 115 13.46 -10.21 -4.13
C LEU A 115 12.23 -9.92 -5.01
N GLN A 116 11.93 -10.76 -6.01
CA GLN A 116 10.75 -10.58 -6.85
C GLN A 116 9.47 -10.60 -6.01
N ILE A 117 9.34 -11.59 -5.13
CA ILE A 117 8.18 -11.72 -4.22
C ILE A 117 8.07 -10.48 -3.33
N LEU A 118 9.17 -9.98 -2.76
CA LEU A 118 9.14 -8.81 -1.89
C LEU A 118 8.73 -7.53 -2.65
N LEU A 119 9.19 -7.33 -3.89
CA LEU A 119 8.79 -6.18 -4.70
C LEU A 119 7.31 -6.24 -5.08
N ILE A 120 6.82 -7.43 -5.47
CA ILE A 120 5.39 -7.65 -5.75
C ILE A 120 4.57 -7.45 -4.48
N ALA A 121 5.04 -7.91 -3.32
CA ALA A 121 4.37 -7.73 -2.04
C ALA A 121 4.30 -6.26 -1.62
N CYS A 122 5.36 -5.49 -1.86
CA CYS A 122 5.37 -4.04 -1.62
C CYS A 122 4.32 -3.33 -2.50
N PHE A 123 4.25 -3.70 -3.78
CA PHE A 123 3.25 -3.17 -4.69
C PHE A 123 1.82 -3.54 -4.26
N ALA A 124 1.57 -4.83 -3.99
CA ALA A 124 0.27 -5.32 -3.57
C ALA A 124 -0.20 -4.69 -2.26
N TYR A 125 0.69 -4.52 -1.27
CA TYR A 125 0.35 -3.83 -0.03
C TYR A 125 -0.08 -2.38 -0.31
N SER A 126 0.67 -1.63 -1.12
CA SER A 126 0.28 -0.26 -1.48
C SER A 126 -1.10 -0.19 -2.14
N LEU A 127 -1.46 -1.17 -2.96
CA LEU A 127 -2.82 -1.26 -3.52
C LEU A 127 -3.87 -1.55 -2.46
N LEU A 128 -3.59 -2.42 -1.49
CA LEU A 128 -4.50 -2.71 -0.37
C LEU A 128 -4.74 -1.47 0.49
N ILE A 129 -3.71 -0.69 0.78
CA ILE A 129 -3.85 0.59 1.49
C ILE A 129 -4.78 1.53 0.72
N LEU A 130 -4.55 1.68 -0.58
CA LEU A 130 -5.38 2.54 -1.40
C LEU A 130 -6.84 2.04 -1.45
N TYR A 131 -7.04 0.73 -1.57
CA TYR A 131 -8.37 0.11 -1.56
C TYR A 131 -9.11 0.37 -0.24
N ASP A 132 -8.45 0.16 0.90
CA ASP A 132 -9.03 0.41 2.22
C ASP A 132 -9.45 1.89 2.37
N THR A 133 -8.60 2.82 1.92
CA THR A 133 -8.93 4.25 1.93
C THR A 133 -10.08 4.58 0.98
N ALA A 134 -10.08 4.05 -0.25
CA ALA A 134 -11.16 4.28 -1.21
C ALA A 134 -12.51 3.77 -0.68
N LYS A 135 -12.54 2.55 -0.10
CA LYS A 135 -13.73 1.99 0.54
C LYS A 135 -14.26 2.89 1.64
N SER A 136 -13.39 3.51 2.42
CA SER A 136 -13.80 4.45 3.48
C SER A 136 -14.54 5.68 2.93
N VAL A 137 -14.19 6.16 1.74
CA VAL A 137 -14.85 7.31 1.11
C VAL A 137 -16.26 6.98 0.70
N PHE A 138 -16.49 5.82 0.07
CA PHE A 138 -17.82 5.37 -0.31
C PHE A 138 -18.74 5.30 0.91
N VAL A 139 -18.26 4.70 2.01
CA VAL A 139 -19.01 4.62 3.27
C VAL A 139 -19.33 6.01 3.84
N VAL A 140 -18.38 6.96 3.80
CA VAL A 140 -18.59 8.34 4.29
C VAL A 140 -19.57 9.13 3.42
N LEU A 141 -19.60 8.86 2.11
CA LEU A 141 -20.55 9.49 1.18
C LEU A 141 -21.94 8.83 1.20
N GLY A 142 -22.12 7.74 1.95
CA GLY A 142 -23.39 7.03 2.04
C GLY A 142 -23.69 6.11 0.86
N GLU A 143 -22.70 5.85 0.00
CA GLU A 143 -22.80 4.82 -1.04
C GLU A 143 -22.31 3.49 -0.47
N SER A 144 -23.14 2.44 -0.52
CA SER A 144 -22.70 1.09 -0.20
C SER A 144 -21.78 0.60 -1.32
N PRO A 145 -20.49 0.29 -1.06
CA PRO A 145 -19.61 -0.27 -2.09
C PRO A 145 -19.98 -1.70 -2.50
N GLU A 146 -21.03 -2.29 -1.89
CA GLU A 146 -21.52 -3.65 -2.11
C GLU A 146 -23.00 -3.70 -2.58
N SER A 147 -23.56 -2.58 -3.07
CA SER A 147 -24.89 -2.55 -3.71
C SER A 147 -24.82 -2.80 -5.21
#